data_AF-M5FBR3-F1
#
_entry.id   AF-M5FBR3-F1
#
_cell.length_a   1.000
_cell.length_b   1.000
_cell.length_c   1.000
_cell.angle_alpha   90.00
_cell.angle_beta   90.00
_cell.angle_gamma   90.00
#
_symmetry.space_group_name_H-M   'P 1'
#
loop_
_entity.id
_entity.type
_entity.pdbx_description
1 polymer ?
#
loop_
_entity_poly.entity_id
_entity_poly.type
_entity_poly.pdbx_seq_one_letter_code
_entity_poly.pdbx_strand_id
1 'polypeptide(L)'
;MRQSDQISGIVVSHPHRRPLYQVYAALKLDYSYADDSTEPDQNMADDHIRYDILAQEALRGVMRKVLAEVARTGLPGNHHFFITFLTGAPGVRVSSRLRERYPEQMTIVIQFQYWDLKVTDTGFEVGLSFSDVPEKLEIPFSAVRGFYDPSVNFELEFDVKTETSAEDEPATQPSEPLAIVAEKKPETKKKVAEAEKKPAAADAAAKGAEVVSLDAFRKK
;
A
#
# COMPACT_ATOMS: atom_id res chain seq x y z
N MET A 1 24.00 -11.25 29.41
CA MET A 1 24.04 -12.08 28.19
C MET A 1 22.97 -11.54 27.27
N ARG A 2 23.35 -10.87 26.17
CA ARG A 2 22.41 -10.28 25.21
C ARG A 2 22.00 -11.35 24.20
N GLN A 3 20.70 -11.61 24.07
CA GLN A 3 20.15 -12.41 23.00
C GLN A 3 19.92 -11.47 21.81
N SER A 4 20.74 -11.63 20.78
CA SER A 4 20.68 -10.89 19.53
C SER A 4 19.79 -11.70 18.58
N ASP A 5 18.53 -11.32 18.44
CA ASP A 5 17.68 -11.90 17.40
C ASP A 5 17.74 -11.02 16.14
N GLN A 6 18.27 -11.63 15.09
CA GLN A 6 18.35 -11.13 13.73
C GLN A 6 16.95 -10.80 13.19
N ILE A 7 16.78 -9.63 12.58
CA ILE A 7 15.69 -9.41 11.62
C ILE A 7 16.25 -8.75 10.37
N SER A 8 16.42 -9.58 9.36
CA SER A 8 16.83 -9.27 8.00
C SER A 8 15.69 -8.55 7.26
N GLY A 9 15.99 -7.46 6.55
CA GLY A 9 15.04 -6.80 5.66
C GLY A 9 14.65 -7.73 4.50
N ILE A 10 13.39 -8.16 4.48
CA ILE A 10 12.85 -9.04 3.45
C ILE A 10 12.30 -8.19 2.30
N VAL A 11 12.81 -8.41 1.09
CA VAL A 11 12.18 -7.97 -0.17
C VAL A 11 11.09 -9.00 -0.50
N VAL A 12 9.81 -8.64 -0.34
CA VAL A 12 8.69 -9.54 -0.62
C VAL A 12 8.16 -9.28 -2.04
N SER A 13 8.42 -10.23 -2.95
CA SER A 13 7.75 -10.31 -4.25
C SER A 13 6.27 -10.69 -4.03
N HIS A 14 5.35 -9.78 -4.34
CA HIS A 14 3.91 -10.02 -4.18
C HIS A 14 3.29 -10.80 -5.37
N PRO A 15 2.31 -11.69 -5.10
CA PRO A 15 1.56 -12.42 -6.13
C PRO A 15 0.38 -11.61 -6.71
N HIS A 16 -0.10 -12.13 -7.86
CA HIS A 16 -1.03 -11.57 -8.83
C HIS A 16 -2.24 -10.74 -8.35
N ARG A 17 -2.46 -9.67 -9.11
CA ARG A 17 -3.51 -8.63 -9.03
C ARG A 17 -4.93 -9.15 -9.25
N ARG A 18 -5.90 -8.53 -8.57
CA ARG A 18 -7.26 -8.29 -9.10
C ARG A 18 -7.53 -6.78 -9.06
N PRO A 19 -7.84 -6.12 -10.20
CA PRO A 19 -8.15 -4.70 -10.18
C PRO A 19 -9.53 -4.42 -9.57
N LEU A 20 -9.57 -3.48 -8.62
CA LEU A 20 -10.78 -2.96 -7.97
C LEU A 20 -11.43 -1.84 -8.82
N TYR A 21 -11.87 -2.17 -10.03
CA TYR A 21 -12.74 -1.28 -10.81
C TYR A 21 -13.89 -2.08 -11.41
N GLN A 22 -14.88 -2.42 -10.56
CA GLN A 22 -16.12 -3.05 -11.01
C GLN A 22 -17.36 -2.43 -10.36
N VAL A 23 -17.37 -1.10 -10.22
CA VAL A 23 -18.55 -0.36 -9.75
C VAL A 23 -19.33 0.30 -10.89
N TYR A 24 -18.80 0.34 -12.12
CA TYR A 24 -19.47 0.96 -13.27
C TYR A 24 -20.17 0.00 -14.25
N ALA A 25 -20.25 -1.30 -13.94
CA ALA A 25 -20.75 -2.30 -14.90
C ALA A 25 -22.26 -2.62 -14.81
N ALA A 26 -23.02 -2.04 -13.87
CA ALA A 26 -24.38 -2.50 -13.58
C ALA A 26 -25.52 -1.54 -14.02
N LEU A 27 -25.24 -0.50 -14.80
CA LEU A 27 -26.25 0.52 -15.18
C LEU A 27 -26.44 0.71 -16.69
N LYS A 28 -25.99 -0.23 -17.53
CA LYS A 28 -26.18 -0.18 -19.00
C LYS A 28 -26.99 -1.37 -19.52
N LEU A 29 -28.25 -1.43 -19.16
CA LEU A 29 -29.32 -2.12 -19.90
C LEU A 29 -30.54 -1.24 -19.57
N ASP A 30 -30.95 -0.25 -20.38
CA ASP A 30 -31.72 -0.44 -21.61
C ASP A 30 -31.68 0.85 -22.45
N TYR A 31 -30.74 0.98 -23.39
CA TYR A 31 -30.80 2.04 -24.41
C TYR A 31 -30.53 1.44 -25.78
N SER A 32 -31.58 0.91 -26.40
CA SER A 32 -31.54 0.51 -27.81
C SER A 32 -31.70 1.77 -28.66
N TYR A 33 -30.59 2.27 -29.20
CA TYR A 33 -30.62 3.16 -30.36
C TYR A 33 -30.09 2.35 -31.54
N ALA A 34 -31.04 1.88 -32.36
CA ALA A 34 -30.73 1.43 -33.70
C ALA A 34 -30.67 2.69 -34.57
N ASP A 35 -29.47 3.17 -34.86
CA ASP A 35 -29.20 3.86 -36.11
C ASP A 35 -27.75 3.65 -36.52
N ASP A 36 -27.61 3.39 -37.82
CA ASP A 36 -26.42 3.03 -38.57
C ASP A 36 -25.61 4.30 -38.87
N SER A 37 -24.29 4.15 -39.05
CA SER A 37 -23.37 5.21 -39.52
C SER A 37 -23.10 6.40 -38.58
N THR A 38 -22.45 6.16 -37.44
CA THR A 38 -21.55 7.17 -36.84
C THR A 38 -20.32 6.45 -36.32
N GLU A 39 -19.21 6.56 -37.04
CA GLU A 39 -17.90 6.24 -36.46
C GLU A 39 -17.75 7.12 -35.20
N PRO A 40 -17.47 6.56 -34.02
CA PRO A 40 -17.23 7.39 -32.84
C PRO A 40 -15.97 8.20 -33.12
N ASP A 41 -16.14 9.51 -33.32
CA ASP A 41 -15.06 10.48 -33.43
C ASP A 41 -14.11 10.25 -32.25
N GLN A 42 -12.92 9.73 -32.55
CA GLN A 42 -11.88 9.35 -31.60
C GLN A 42 -11.19 10.58 -30.98
N ASN A 43 -11.74 11.78 -31.14
CA ASN A 43 -11.43 12.91 -30.29
C ASN A 43 -12.24 12.81 -28.99
N MET A 44 -11.82 11.88 -28.14
CA MET A 44 -11.97 12.00 -26.69
C MET A 44 -11.58 13.44 -26.32
N ALA A 45 -12.58 14.22 -25.88
CA ALA A 45 -12.47 15.63 -25.57
C ALA A 45 -11.10 15.96 -24.96
N ASP A 46 -10.36 16.90 -25.57
CA ASP A 46 -9.16 17.48 -24.97
C ASP A 46 -9.47 17.78 -23.51
N ASP A 47 -8.91 16.99 -22.58
CA ASP A 47 -9.16 17.15 -21.16
C ASP A 47 -8.38 18.37 -20.67
N HIS A 48 -8.92 19.55 -20.99
CA HIS A 48 -8.31 20.85 -20.75
C HIS A 48 -8.07 21.12 -19.26
N ILE A 49 -8.73 20.38 -18.36
CA ILE A 49 -8.65 20.58 -16.90
C ILE A 49 -7.69 19.58 -16.24
N ARG A 50 -7.19 18.54 -16.96
CA ARG A 50 -6.23 17.55 -16.44
C ARG A 50 -6.60 17.02 -15.05
N TYR A 51 -7.82 16.48 -14.95
CA TYR A 51 -8.34 15.95 -13.69
C TYR A 51 -7.46 14.84 -13.11
N ASP A 52 -6.77 14.10 -13.97
CA ASP A 52 -5.76 13.10 -13.61
C ASP A 52 -4.68 13.69 -12.70
N ILE A 53 -4.09 14.83 -13.08
CA ILE A 53 -3.04 15.51 -12.31
C ILE A 53 -3.61 16.02 -10.98
N LEU A 54 -4.77 16.67 -11.02
CA LEU A 54 -5.41 17.22 -9.82
C LEU A 54 -5.75 16.13 -8.79
N ALA A 55 -6.26 14.99 -9.24
CA ALA A 55 -6.56 13.86 -8.38
C ALA A 55 -5.29 13.25 -7.77
N GLN A 56 -4.23 13.09 -8.57
CA GLN A 56 -2.93 12.61 -8.08
C GLN A 56 -2.34 13.55 -7.02
N GLU A 57 -2.37 14.86 -7.25
CA GLU A 57 -1.91 15.85 -6.26
C GLU A 57 -2.71 15.80 -4.96
N ALA A 58 -4.03 15.69 -5.05
CA ALA A 58 -4.89 15.54 -3.88
C ALA A 58 -4.56 14.27 -3.08
N LEU A 59 -4.34 13.14 -3.76
CA LEU A 59 -3.94 11.87 -3.13
C LEU A 59 -2.54 11.94 -2.52
N ARG A 60 -1.57 12.61 -3.16
CA ARG A 60 -0.26 12.89 -2.54
C ARG A 60 -0.42 13.71 -1.25
N GLY A 61 -1.40 14.62 -1.23
CA GLY A 61 -1.79 15.37 -0.03
C GLY A 61 -2.31 14.49 1.12
N VAL A 62 -3.00 13.39 0.82
CA VAL A 62 -3.42 12.40 1.82
C VAL A 62 -2.21 11.73 2.46
N MET A 63 -1.29 11.20 1.64
CA MET A 63 -0.05 10.59 2.12
C MET A 63 0.75 11.54 3.02
N ARG A 64 0.89 12.81 2.61
CA ARG A 64 1.58 13.83 3.41
C ARG A 64 0.96 14.00 4.79
N LYS A 65 -0.37 14.12 4.87
CA LYS A 65 -1.07 14.27 6.15
C LYS A 65 -0.86 13.05 7.05
N VAL A 66 -0.89 11.85 6.48
CA VAL A 66 -0.63 10.61 7.21
C VAL A 66 0.79 10.60 7.79
N LEU A 67 1.81 10.86 6.97
CA LEU A 67 3.20 10.88 7.45
C LEU A 67 3.45 12.00 8.48
N ALA A 68 2.82 13.17 8.30
CA ALA A 68 2.95 14.29 9.24
C ALA A 68 2.36 13.95 10.61
N GLU A 69 1.25 13.21 10.66
CA GLU A 69 0.69 12.72 11.92
C GLU A 69 1.63 11.72 12.57
N VAL A 70 2.14 10.74 11.81
CA VAL A 70 3.08 9.73 12.30
C VAL A 70 4.39 10.34 12.79
N ALA A 71 4.88 11.41 12.16
CA ALA A 71 6.05 12.15 12.62
C ALA A 71 5.86 12.77 14.02
N ARG A 72 4.61 13.08 14.41
CA ARG A 72 4.27 13.72 15.68
C ARG A 72 3.92 12.71 16.78
N THR A 73 3.12 11.71 16.44
CA THR A 73 2.49 10.80 17.41
C THR A 73 3.01 9.37 17.31
N GLY A 74 3.79 9.05 16.27
CA GLY A 74 4.22 7.69 15.96
C GLY A 74 3.18 6.92 15.16
N LEU A 75 3.49 5.65 14.86
CA LEU A 75 2.55 4.77 14.15
C LEU A 75 1.46 4.28 15.12
N PRO A 76 0.17 4.46 14.81
CA PRO A 76 -0.91 3.94 15.63
C PRO A 76 -1.06 2.43 15.45
N GLY A 77 -1.30 1.69 16.53
CA GLY A 77 -1.63 0.26 16.48
C GLY A 77 -0.61 -0.56 15.66
N ASN A 78 -1.11 -1.27 14.65
CA ASN A 78 -0.30 -2.13 13.77
C ASN A 78 0.04 -1.47 12.41
N HIS A 79 -0.28 -0.19 12.24
CA HIS A 79 -0.05 0.52 10.99
C HIS A 79 1.45 0.55 10.65
N HIS A 80 1.75 0.28 9.38
CA HIS A 80 3.09 0.38 8.82
C HIS A 80 2.99 0.64 7.32
N PHE A 81 3.99 1.32 6.76
CA PHE A 81 3.90 1.80 5.38
C PHE A 81 5.01 1.23 4.52
N PHE A 82 4.64 0.76 3.33
CA PHE A 82 5.54 0.51 2.22
C PHE A 82 5.50 1.74 1.32
N ILE A 83 6.65 2.41 1.15
CA ILE A 83 6.77 3.60 0.31
C ILE A 83 7.78 3.30 -0.78
N THR A 84 7.30 3.27 -2.03
CA THR A 84 8.12 3.06 -3.22
C THR A 84 8.38 4.40 -3.91
N PHE A 85 9.63 4.70 -4.21
CA PHE A 85 10.03 5.94 -4.87
C PHE A 85 11.14 5.71 -5.90
N LEU A 86 11.29 6.63 -6.85
CA LEU A 86 12.36 6.60 -7.84
C LEU A 86 13.65 7.18 -7.23
N THR A 87 14.74 6.40 -7.19
CA THR A 87 15.99 6.81 -6.53
C THR A 87 16.77 7.86 -7.31
N GLY A 88 16.52 7.96 -8.62
CA GLY A 88 17.08 8.96 -9.52
C GLY A 88 16.26 10.25 -9.65
N ALA A 89 15.08 10.35 -9.03
CA ALA A 89 14.23 11.52 -9.17
C ALA A 89 14.85 12.79 -8.54
N PRO A 90 14.58 13.99 -9.11
CA PRO A 90 15.12 15.24 -8.59
C PRO A 90 14.81 15.46 -7.12
N GLY A 91 15.84 15.83 -6.34
CA GLY A 91 15.73 16.10 -4.90
C GLY A 91 15.84 14.87 -4.00
N VAL A 92 15.83 13.65 -4.54
CA VAL A 92 16.04 12.43 -3.75
C VAL A 92 17.49 12.35 -3.27
N ARG A 93 17.68 12.21 -1.96
CA ARG A 93 18.99 11.98 -1.34
C ARG A 93 19.03 10.63 -0.65
N VAL A 94 19.87 9.75 -1.19
CA VAL A 94 20.23 8.44 -0.66
C VAL A 94 21.74 8.26 -0.83
N SER A 95 22.36 7.37 -0.05
CA SER A 95 23.79 7.09 -0.18
C SER A 95 24.13 6.47 -1.54
N SER A 96 25.37 6.65 -2.02
CA SER A 96 25.81 6.07 -3.29
C SER A 96 25.66 4.55 -3.31
N ARG A 97 25.94 3.90 -2.17
CA ARG A 97 25.74 2.46 -1.98
C ARG A 97 24.29 2.02 -2.23
N LEU A 98 23.32 2.76 -1.69
CA LEU A 98 21.91 2.47 -1.91
C LEU A 98 21.50 2.75 -3.36
N ARG A 99 21.98 3.84 -3.95
CA ARG A 99 21.69 4.19 -5.35
C ARG A 99 22.25 3.16 -6.33
N GLU A 100 23.46 2.66 -6.11
CA GLU A 100 24.05 1.60 -6.94
C GLU A 100 23.29 0.28 -6.82
N ARG A 101 22.81 -0.04 -5.61
CA ARG A 101 22.03 -1.26 -5.37
C ARG A 101 20.60 -1.20 -5.90
N TYR A 102 20.01 0.00 -5.89
CA TYR A 102 18.64 0.27 -6.31
C TYR A 102 18.63 1.46 -7.30
N PRO A 103 19.07 1.25 -8.55
CA PRO A 103 19.31 2.34 -9.50
C PRO A 103 18.03 3.02 -10.02
N GLU A 104 16.94 2.27 -10.15
CA GLU A 104 15.68 2.77 -10.72
C GLU A 104 14.71 3.23 -9.62
N GLN A 105 14.40 2.30 -8.71
CA GLN A 105 13.41 2.51 -7.66
C GLN A 105 13.77 1.73 -6.40
N MET A 106 13.28 2.21 -5.27
CA MET A 106 13.49 1.62 -3.96
C MET A 106 12.19 1.65 -3.16
N THR A 107 11.90 0.57 -2.44
CA THR A 107 10.80 0.50 -1.48
C THR A 107 11.37 0.48 -0.08
N ILE A 108 10.92 1.40 0.76
CA ILE A 108 11.24 1.45 2.18
C ILE A 108 10.03 1.05 3.02
N VAL A 109 10.30 0.54 4.22
CA VAL A 109 9.26 0.20 5.19
C VAL A 109 9.43 1.08 6.42
N ILE A 110 8.38 1.83 6.75
CA ILE A 110 8.31 2.56 8.02
C ILE A 110 7.55 1.68 9.01
N GLN A 111 8.30 0.94 9.82
CA GLN A 111 7.79 0.05 10.87
C GLN A 111 8.86 -0.12 11.93
N PHE A 112 8.48 -0.20 13.21
CA PHE A 112 9.29 -0.52 14.41
C PHE A 112 10.59 0.29 14.63
N GLN A 113 11.51 0.28 13.67
CA GLN A 113 12.83 0.88 13.72
C GLN A 113 12.98 1.94 12.62
N TYR A 114 12.46 3.12 12.90
CA TYR A 114 12.74 4.35 12.15
C TYR A 114 12.96 5.48 13.17
N TRP A 115 13.66 6.52 12.75
CA TRP A 115 13.89 7.70 13.58
C TRP A 115 13.97 8.96 12.73
N ASP A 116 13.97 10.11 13.39
CA ASP A 116 14.06 11.43 12.76
C ASP A 116 13.12 11.62 11.56
N LEU A 117 11.91 11.05 11.63
CA LEU A 117 10.88 11.28 10.63
C LEU A 117 10.48 12.75 10.65
N LYS A 118 10.83 13.48 9.61
CA LYS A 118 10.47 14.90 9.42
C LYS A 118 9.70 15.02 8.14
N VAL A 119 8.57 15.73 8.20
CA VAL A 119 7.71 15.95 7.04
C VAL A 119 7.63 17.44 6.76
N THR A 120 7.83 17.80 5.50
CA THR A 120 7.77 19.18 5.02
C THR A 120 6.68 19.32 3.95
N ASP A 121 6.54 20.52 3.39
CA ASP A 121 5.61 20.74 2.29
C ASP A 121 6.07 20.18 0.93
N THR A 122 7.27 19.63 0.85
CA THR A 122 7.82 19.13 -0.43
C THR A 122 8.20 17.67 -0.37
N GLY A 123 8.44 17.12 0.82
CA GLY A 123 8.83 15.73 1.00
C GLY A 123 8.92 15.33 2.46
N PHE A 124 9.69 14.28 2.71
CA PHE A 124 10.00 13.83 4.05
C PHE A 124 11.44 13.33 4.15
N GLU A 125 11.96 13.36 5.37
CA GLU A 125 13.24 12.77 5.74
C GLU A 125 12.98 11.63 6.73
N VAL A 126 13.75 10.55 6.64
CA VAL A 126 13.65 9.44 7.59
C VAL A 126 15.00 8.75 7.76
N GLY A 127 15.30 8.38 9.00
CA GLY A 127 16.41 7.50 9.33
C GLY A 127 15.96 6.04 9.38
N LEU A 128 16.66 5.17 8.66
CA LEU A 128 16.42 3.72 8.59
C LEU A 128 17.75 2.97 8.67
N SER A 129 17.71 1.68 9.00
CA SER A 129 18.89 0.80 8.98
C SER A 129 18.84 -0.14 7.78
N PHE A 130 19.92 -0.19 7.01
CA PHE A 130 20.09 -1.14 5.90
C PHE A 130 21.31 -2.01 6.15
N SER A 131 21.08 -3.31 6.41
CA SER A 131 22.14 -4.26 6.79
C SER A 131 22.97 -3.74 7.98
N ASP A 132 22.27 -3.36 9.07
CA ASP A 132 22.83 -2.79 10.31
C ASP A 132 23.60 -1.46 10.16
N VAL A 133 23.51 -0.82 8.99
CA VAL A 133 24.09 0.49 8.75
C VAL A 133 22.97 1.54 8.73
N PRO A 134 22.97 2.51 9.67
CA PRO A 134 22.06 3.64 9.66
C PRO A 134 22.24 4.50 8.40
N GLU A 135 21.13 4.86 7.76
CA GLU A 135 21.07 5.69 6.56
C GLU A 135 19.97 6.74 6.74
N LYS A 136 20.26 7.97 6.33
CA LYS A 136 19.27 9.05 6.26
C LYS A 136 18.82 9.21 4.83
N LEU A 137 17.51 9.18 4.60
CA LEU A 137 16.90 9.39 3.29
C LEU A 137 16.15 10.72 3.28
N GLU A 138 16.24 11.46 2.17
CA GLU A 138 15.42 12.65 1.89
C GLU A 138 14.65 12.38 0.60
N ILE A 139 13.32 12.32 0.68
CA ILE A 139 12.45 11.84 -0.41
C ILE A 139 11.38 12.90 -0.67
N PRO A 140 11.45 13.61 -1.82
CA PRO A 140 10.38 14.48 -2.26
C PRO A 140 9.09 13.70 -2.51
N PHE A 141 7.94 14.30 -2.21
CA PHE A 141 6.66 13.66 -2.46
C PHE A 141 6.42 13.39 -3.93
N SER A 142 6.98 14.20 -4.84
CA SER A 142 6.91 13.99 -6.28
C SER A 142 7.66 12.74 -6.75
N ALA A 143 8.66 12.27 -6.00
CA ALA A 143 9.45 11.07 -6.32
C ALA A 143 8.75 9.76 -5.93
N VAL A 144 7.71 9.82 -5.09
CA VAL A 144 6.97 8.64 -4.63
C VAL A 144 6.12 8.09 -5.76
N ARG A 145 6.29 6.80 -6.04
CA ARG A 145 5.52 6.01 -7.01
C ARG A 145 4.39 5.23 -6.34
N GLY A 146 4.57 4.79 -5.09
CA GLY A 146 3.56 4.00 -4.38
C GLY A 146 3.60 4.18 -2.87
N PHE A 147 2.42 4.09 -2.25
CA PHE A 147 2.21 4.11 -0.81
C PHE A 147 1.21 3.01 -0.46
N TYR A 148 1.60 2.07 0.42
CA TYR A 148 0.75 0.95 0.82
C TYR A 148 0.78 0.71 2.32
N ASP A 149 -0.40 0.52 2.92
CA ASP A 149 -0.61 0.11 4.30
C ASP A 149 -1.36 -1.24 4.34
N PRO A 150 -0.67 -2.35 4.67
CA PRO A 150 -1.28 -3.68 4.72
C PRO A 150 -2.32 -3.84 5.83
N SER A 151 -2.28 -3.01 6.87
CA SER A 151 -3.14 -3.16 8.06
C SER A 151 -4.62 -2.95 7.74
N VAL A 152 -4.87 -2.11 6.73
CA VAL A 152 -6.20 -1.76 6.23
C VAL A 152 -6.33 -1.98 4.72
N ASN A 153 -5.33 -2.62 4.10
CA ASN A 153 -5.23 -2.84 2.66
C ASN A 153 -5.46 -1.56 1.84
N PHE A 154 -4.83 -0.47 2.27
CA PHE A 154 -4.93 0.83 1.62
C PHE A 154 -3.71 1.08 0.73
N GLU A 155 -3.94 1.41 -0.54
CA GLU A 155 -2.89 1.58 -1.54
C GLU A 155 -3.12 2.85 -2.38
N LEU A 156 -2.04 3.57 -2.67
CA LEU A 156 -1.99 4.68 -3.61
C LEU A 156 -0.84 4.43 -4.59
N GLU A 157 -1.10 4.56 -5.88
CA GLU A 157 -0.10 4.58 -6.94
C GLU A 157 -0.08 5.96 -7.61
N PHE A 158 1.10 6.43 -7.99
CA PHE A 158 1.29 7.72 -8.61
C PHE A 158 2.21 7.62 -9.82
N ASP A 159 1.92 8.42 -10.85
CA ASP A 159 2.84 8.63 -11.95
C ASP A 159 3.94 9.61 -11.53
N VAL A 160 5.19 9.18 -11.71
CA VAL A 160 6.38 10.01 -11.47
C VAL A 160 6.98 10.33 -12.83
N LYS A 161 6.83 11.57 -13.27
CA LYS A 161 7.43 12.04 -14.52
C LYS A 161 8.91 12.32 -14.29
N THR A 162 9.78 11.47 -14.83
CA THR A 162 11.22 11.74 -14.94
C THR A 162 11.47 12.38 -16.30
N GLU A 163 12.16 13.54 -16.32
CA GLU A 163 12.46 14.27 -17.56
C GLU A 163 13.38 13.49 -18.53
N THR A 164 13.83 12.29 -18.15
CA THR A 164 14.74 11.42 -18.93
C THR A 164 14.04 10.24 -19.61
N SER A 165 12.72 10.10 -19.54
CA SER A 165 12.00 8.91 -20.06
C SER A 165 10.94 9.25 -21.10
N ALA A 166 11.29 10.09 -22.08
CA ALA A 166 10.43 10.42 -23.22
C ALA A 166 10.61 9.50 -24.45
N GLU A 167 11.35 8.39 -24.34
CA GLU A 167 11.47 7.37 -25.39
C GLU A 167 11.35 5.97 -24.78
N ASP A 168 10.49 5.14 -25.39
CA ASP A 168 10.08 3.76 -25.05
C ASP A 168 9.00 3.54 -23.97
N GLU A 169 7.75 3.85 -24.32
CA GLU A 169 6.64 2.94 -24.01
C GLU A 169 6.16 2.24 -25.28
N PRO A 170 6.26 0.89 -25.40
CA PRO A 170 5.35 0.14 -26.24
C PRO A 170 4.12 -0.29 -25.43
N ALA A 171 2.98 -0.02 -26.05
CA ALA A 171 1.63 -0.30 -25.58
C ALA A 171 1.43 -1.70 -24.99
N THR A 172 0.61 -1.71 -23.93
CA THR A 172 -0.06 -2.81 -23.25
C THR A 172 -0.42 -3.99 -24.18
N GLN A 173 0.14 -5.17 -23.91
CA GLN A 173 -0.40 -6.45 -24.39
C GLN A 173 -0.93 -7.28 -23.20
N PRO A 174 -2.16 -7.82 -23.27
CA PRO A 174 -2.73 -8.62 -22.19
C PRO A 174 -2.23 -10.07 -22.28
N SER A 175 -1.47 -10.52 -21.28
CA SER A 175 -1.02 -11.91 -21.18
C SER A 175 -2.07 -12.80 -20.52
N GLU A 176 -2.52 -13.82 -21.25
CA GLU A 176 -3.36 -14.92 -20.76
C GLU A 176 -2.62 -15.78 -19.70
N PRO A 177 -3.31 -16.32 -18.68
CA PRO A 177 -2.66 -17.18 -17.68
C PRO A 177 -2.57 -18.65 -18.12
N LEU A 178 -1.35 -19.17 -18.24
CA LEU A 178 -1.04 -20.59 -18.34
C LEU A 178 -1.14 -21.26 -16.95
N ALA A 179 -1.99 -22.30 -16.86
CA ALA A 179 -2.21 -23.10 -15.66
C ALA A 179 -1.06 -24.07 -15.38
N ILE A 180 -0.65 -24.18 -14.12
CA ILE A 180 0.35 -25.16 -13.65
C ILE A 180 -0.33 -26.14 -12.69
N VAL A 181 -0.19 -27.43 -13.02
CA VAL A 181 -0.79 -28.59 -12.36
C VAL A 181 -0.06 -28.93 -11.06
N ALA A 182 -0.83 -29.31 -10.05
CA ALA A 182 -0.39 -29.66 -8.70
C ALA A 182 0.09 -31.12 -8.55
N GLU A 183 1.16 -31.31 -7.78
CA GLU A 183 1.59 -32.55 -7.11
C GLU A 183 2.40 -32.11 -5.86
N LYS A 184 2.42 -32.71 -4.68
CA LYS A 184 1.72 -33.84 -4.05
C LYS A 184 2.06 -33.78 -2.54
N LYS A 185 1.08 -34.07 -1.69
CA LYS A 185 1.16 -34.24 -0.23
C LYS A 185 2.10 -35.40 0.15
N PRO A 186 2.69 -35.41 1.37
CA PRO A 186 2.27 -36.46 2.29
C PRO A 186 2.10 -36.01 3.76
N GLU A 187 1.03 -36.52 4.35
CA GLU A 187 0.74 -36.61 5.79
C GLU A 187 1.42 -37.85 6.38
N THR A 188 1.87 -37.81 7.64
CA THR A 188 1.75 -38.99 8.53
C THR A 188 1.60 -38.62 10.02
N LYS A 189 0.35 -38.82 10.49
CA LYS A 189 -0.24 -39.22 11.79
C LYS A 189 0.63 -39.73 12.97
N LYS A 190 0.23 -39.34 14.21
CA LYS A 190 -0.32 -40.18 15.34
C LYS A 190 -0.50 -39.28 16.60
N LYS A 191 -1.68 -39.09 17.24
CA LYS A 191 -2.58 -39.97 18.07
C LYS A 191 -1.83 -40.52 19.31
N VAL A 192 -2.25 -40.52 20.59
CA VAL A 192 -3.52 -40.46 21.38
C VAL A 192 -3.09 -40.14 22.85
N ALA A 193 -3.84 -39.54 23.79
CA ALA A 193 -4.90 -40.06 24.69
C ALA A 193 -4.90 -39.12 25.93
N GLU A 194 -6.01 -38.52 26.42
CA GLU A 194 -7.11 -39.03 27.28
C GLU A 194 -6.89 -38.83 28.81
N ALA A 195 -7.98 -38.38 29.46
CA ALA A 195 -8.38 -38.51 30.88
C ALA A 195 -8.16 -37.36 31.91
N GLU A 196 -9.27 -36.64 32.13
CA GLU A 196 -9.94 -36.32 33.42
C GLU A 196 -9.26 -35.53 34.56
N LYS A 197 -9.83 -34.37 34.92
CA LYS A 197 -10.57 -34.11 36.20
C LYS A 197 -10.99 -32.63 36.38
N LYS A 198 -12.24 -32.41 36.79
CA LYS A 198 -12.81 -31.20 37.45
C LYS A 198 -12.88 -31.49 38.98
N PRO A 199 -13.32 -30.61 39.93
CA PRO A 199 -13.77 -29.20 39.83
C PRO A 199 -13.35 -28.25 41.01
N ALA A 200 -13.80 -26.98 40.91
CA ALA A 200 -14.12 -25.97 41.97
C ALA A 200 -13.36 -24.64 41.78
N ALA A 201 -13.81 -23.44 42.14
CA ALA A 201 -15.09 -22.73 42.30
C ALA A 201 -14.71 -21.27 42.70
N ALA A 202 -15.58 -20.27 42.42
CA ALA A 202 -15.62 -18.89 42.98
C ALA A 202 -14.49 -17.90 42.56
N ASP A 203 -14.69 -16.60 42.34
CA ASP A 203 -15.84 -15.67 42.26
C ASP A 203 -15.33 -14.32 41.66
N ALA A 204 -16.27 -13.42 41.35
CA ALA A 204 -16.16 -11.95 41.33
C ALA A 204 -15.70 -11.18 40.06
N ALA A 205 -16.74 -10.58 39.45
CA ALA A 205 -16.86 -9.16 39.13
C ALA A 205 -16.22 -8.59 37.85
N ALA A 206 -17.06 -8.41 36.82
CA ALA A 206 -16.96 -7.29 35.89
C ALA A 206 -18.37 -6.80 35.53
N LYS A 207 -18.72 -5.59 35.99
CA LYS A 207 -19.84 -4.78 35.49
C LYS A 207 -19.26 -3.72 34.56
N GLY A 208 -19.96 -3.46 33.46
CA GLY A 208 -19.96 -2.16 32.79
C GLY A 208 -19.54 -2.17 31.33
N ALA A 209 -20.53 -2.27 30.43
CA ALA A 209 -20.64 -1.46 29.21
C ALA A 209 -21.95 -1.84 28.51
N GLU A 210 -23.00 -1.06 28.79
CA GLU A 210 -24.28 -1.11 28.12
C GLU A 210 -24.15 -0.40 26.77
N VAL A 211 -24.27 -1.16 25.67
CA VAL A 211 -24.25 -0.65 24.30
C VAL A 211 -25.67 -0.22 23.95
N VAL A 212 -25.89 1.09 23.86
CA VAL A 212 -27.17 1.64 23.42
C VAL A 212 -27.24 1.51 21.90
N SER A 213 -28.11 0.63 21.41
CA SER A 213 -28.39 0.43 20.00
C SER A 213 -28.96 1.69 19.35
N LEU A 214 -28.33 2.11 18.25
CA LEU A 214 -28.62 3.29 17.43
C LEU A 214 -29.89 3.18 16.57
N ASP A 215 -30.93 2.49 17.05
CA ASP A 215 -32.19 2.26 16.32
C ASP A 215 -33.36 3.16 16.78
N ALA A 216 -33.10 4.11 17.69
CA ALA A 216 -34.13 5.01 18.21
C ALA A 216 -34.35 6.30 17.39
N PHE A 217 -33.70 6.48 16.22
CA PHE A 217 -33.71 7.76 15.49
C PHE A 217 -34.36 7.75 14.09
N ARG A 218 -35.24 6.78 13.81
CA ARG A 218 -36.13 6.83 12.63
C ARG A 218 -37.60 6.84 13.03
N LYS A 219 -38.06 8.00 13.50
CA LYS A 219 -39.47 8.40 13.36
C LYS A 219 -39.61 9.92 13.44
N LYS A 220 -39.64 10.54 12.27
CA LYS A 220 -40.49 11.69 12.00
C LYS A 220 -40.85 11.71 10.53
#